data_AF-A0A0L0BR04-F1
#
_entry.id   AF-A0A0L0BR04-F1
#
_cell.length_a   1.000
_cell.length_b   1.000
_cell.length_c   1.000
_cell.angle_alpha   90.00
_cell.angle_beta   90.00
_cell.angle_gamma   90.00
#
_symmetry.space_group_name_H-M   'P 1'
#
loop_
_entity.id
_entity.type
_entity.pdbx_description
1 polymer ?
#
loop_
_entity_poly.entity_id
_entity_poly.type
_entity_poly.pdbx_seq_one_letter_code
_entity_poly.pdbx_strand_id
1 'polypeptide(L)'
;MPNIRPLPPCLQKVAIEELNEDPSRIEADLQTLKTWIEQQPHLKARTDDQFLVAFLRGCKYSLEKTKSKIDKYYMLRSKYPEMFALRDVDEVKIREILKMGFGVVLPTPLNETGPRIMLVRNGIYDPHKYDFMDIMRVGQAFNEILMWEDDYAIVNGFVHIADLKDWSKEHFFQATPSVMKKITVYSEEAMPLRPKASHIINAPSIFESVFNIFKPMMSEKQLNRMTIYGSNIEKMYEKIPLKYLPKEYGGENGSIPEILAEWEQKFLSYRDYFIEDAKYGTDEQLRPGKPIDFDNLFGMEAKLALKAQEELGEKPERIDDDIKALREWIQKQPHLKARTDDQLLVAFLRGCKYSLEKAKQKIDSFYAMRNAVPELYKNRFVDDKAIAILRQGCLLRLPKPLSEDGPRIHISRYGLYDTDKFSLTEVVKVGTMLGEIQFREDDNAMVMGFLEVIDLKGVAAGHIFQFDAVLVKKLAVLGDKAWPYRPKGFHFVNAPSGTEKLLSIAKSLMSEKIKQRFHIHSKYESLYDYIPQECLPAEYGGSNGTVQDVINTWEKKLLDYKSYFDEEVQYCTNEKLRPGRPVNSESLFGIEGSFRKLDID
;
A
#
# COMPACT_ATOMS: atom_id res chain seq x y z
N MET A 1 33.51 6.44 -27.44
CA MET A 1 32.39 7.30 -27.89
C MET A 1 31.09 6.53 -27.73
N PRO A 2 30.12 7.10 -27.00
CA PRO A 2 28.85 6.44 -26.74
C PRO A 2 28.01 6.32 -28.02
N ASN A 3 27.30 5.20 -28.18
CA ASN A 3 26.40 4.98 -29.30
C ASN A 3 25.02 5.60 -29.01
N ILE A 4 24.97 6.94 -29.07
CA ILE A 4 23.75 7.73 -28.87
C ILE A 4 23.43 8.55 -30.12
N ARG A 5 22.13 8.76 -30.35
CA ARG A 5 21.66 9.67 -31.38
C ARG A 5 22.06 11.11 -31.04
N PRO A 6 22.69 11.85 -31.96
CA PRO A 6 23.05 13.24 -31.70
C PRO A 6 21.79 14.11 -31.61
N LEU A 7 21.76 14.99 -30.60
CA LEU A 7 20.68 15.96 -30.47
C LEU A 7 20.80 17.08 -31.51
N PRO A 8 19.68 17.56 -32.08
CA PRO A 8 19.65 18.83 -32.78
C PRO A 8 20.19 19.97 -31.90
N PRO A 9 20.83 21.02 -32.46
CA PRO A 9 21.45 22.08 -31.67
C PRO A 9 20.50 22.76 -30.67
N CYS A 10 19.22 22.93 -31.04
CA CYS A 10 18.22 23.51 -30.14
C CYS A 10 17.94 22.62 -28.92
N LEU A 11 17.88 21.29 -29.10
CA LEU A 11 17.67 20.34 -28.01
C LEU A 11 18.94 20.16 -27.17
N GLN A 12 20.13 20.15 -27.79
CA GLN A 12 21.39 20.08 -27.06
C GLN A 12 21.52 21.26 -26.09
N LYS A 13 21.14 22.46 -26.51
CA LYS A 13 21.12 23.65 -25.66
C LYS A 13 20.20 23.44 -24.44
N VAL A 14 18.98 22.96 -24.64
CA VAL A 14 18.04 22.68 -23.54
C VAL A 14 18.56 21.57 -22.62
N ALA A 15 19.17 20.53 -23.17
CA ALA A 15 19.75 19.45 -22.38
C ALA A 15 20.83 19.98 -21.42
N ILE A 16 21.70 20.88 -21.90
CA ILE A 16 22.73 21.53 -21.08
C ILE A 16 22.08 22.45 -20.03
N GLU A 17 21.20 23.36 -20.46
CA GLU A 17 20.67 24.43 -19.60
C GLU A 17 19.63 23.94 -18.57
N GLU A 18 18.79 22.98 -18.91
CA GLU A 18 17.66 22.56 -18.06
C GLU A 18 17.81 21.17 -17.42
N LEU A 19 18.64 20.31 -18.02
CA LEU A 19 18.84 18.91 -17.60
C LEU A 19 20.23 18.66 -17.03
N ASN A 20 21.11 19.67 -17.00
CA ASN A 20 22.50 19.56 -16.56
C ASN A 20 23.31 18.53 -17.36
N GLU A 21 22.98 18.34 -18.64
CA GLU A 21 23.77 17.49 -19.53
C GLU A 21 25.14 18.14 -19.79
N ASP A 22 26.22 17.43 -19.48
CA ASP A 22 27.58 17.79 -19.87
C ASP A 22 28.03 16.79 -20.94
N PRO A 23 28.12 17.19 -22.22
CA PRO A 23 28.52 16.29 -23.31
C PRO A 23 29.85 15.58 -23.08
N SER A 24 30.78 16.20 -22.33
CA SER A 24 32.09 15.60 -22.03
C SER A 24 32.01 14.46 -21.00
N ARG A 25 30.92 14.39 -20.24
CA ARG A 25 30.72 13.41 -19.16
C ARG A 25 29.82 12.25 -19.52
N ILE A 26 29.09 12.32 -20.64
CA ILE A 26 28.10 11.30 -21.03
C ILE A 26 28.71 9.89 -21.02
N GLU A 27 29.89 9.71 -21.60
CA GLU A 27 30.56 8.40 -21.66
C GLU A 27 30.89 7.85 -20.26
N ALA A 28 31.36 8.71 -19.35
CA ALA A 28 31.69 8.32 -17.98
C ALA A 28 30.45 8.01 -17.13
N ASP A 29 29.38 8.81 -17.28
CA ASP A 29 28.12 8.61 -16.57
C ASP A 29 27.42 7.32 -17.06
N LEU A 30 27.45 7.03 -18.37
CA LEU A 30 26.97 5.76 -18.93
C LEU A 30 27.75 4.56 -18.39
N GLN A 31 29.09 4.64 -18.35
CA GLN A 31 29.91 3.56 -17.81
C GLN A 31 29.65 3.33 -16.32
N THR A 32 29.39 4.41 -15.57
CA THR A 32 29.01 4.33 -14.15
C THR A 32 27.69 3.57 -13.98
N LEU A 33 26.69 3.84 -14.82
CA LEU A 33 25.42 3.14 -14.77
C LEU A 33 25.55 1.65 -15.14
N LYS A 34 26.30 1.32 -16.20
CA LYS A 34 26.55 -0.06 -16.61
C LYS A 34 27.22 -0.87 -15.48
N THR A 35 28.27 -0.30 -14.90
CA THR A 35 28.99 -0.91 -13.77
C THR A 35 28.06 -1.11 -12.57
N TRP A 36 27.19 -0.12 -12.27
CA TRP A 36 26.22 -0.25 -11.18
C TRP A 36 25.19 -1.35 -11.46
N ILE A 37 24.65 -1.45 -12.68
CA ILE A 37 23.69 -2.49 -13.08
C ILE A 37 24.32 -3.88 -12.89
N GLU A 38 25.55 -4.09 -13.35
CA GLU A 38 26.27 -5.37 -13.18
C GLU A 38 26.45 -5.78 -11.71
N GLN A 39 26.50 -4.81 -10.79
CA GLN A 39 26.63 -5.04 -9.35
C GLN A 39 25.29 -5.36 -8.65
N GLN A 40 24.15 -5.26 -9.34
CA GLN A 40 22.83 -5.50 -8.76
C GLN A 40 22.38 -6.95 -9.04
N PRO A 41 22.45 -7.88 -8.08
CA PRO A 41 22.12 -9.30 -8.32
C PRO A 41 20.65 -9.54 -8.67
N HIS A 42 19.74 -8.66 -8.23
CA HIS A 42 18.32 -8.73 -8.52
C HIS A 42 17.91 -8.06 -9.81
N LEU A 43 18.77 -7.27 -10.47
CA LEU A 43 18.37 -6.42 -11.58
C LEU A 43 18.99 -6.91 -12.89
N LYS A 44 18.12 -7.33 -13.80
CA LYS A 44 18.48 -7.61 -15.19
C LYS A 44 17.94 -6.47 -16.06
N ALA A 45 18.77 -5.46 -16.30
CA ALA A 45 18.41 -4.25 -17.05
C ALA A 45 19.13 -4.17 -18.41
N ARG A 46 18.55 -3.39 -19.34
CA ARG A 46 19.24 -3.00 -20.58
C ARG A 46 20.42 -2.07 -20.27
N THR A 47 21.48 -2.24 -21.05
CA THR A 47 22.71 -1.43 -20.94
C THR A 47 23.02 -0.65 -22.23
N ASP A 48 22.06 -0.57 -23.15
CA ASP A 48 22.17 0.23 -24.37
C ASP A 48 22.38 1.72 -24.03
N ASP A 49 23.33 2.38 -24.70
CA ASP A 49 23.65 3.79 -24.42
C ASP A 49 22.44 4.71 -24.63
N GLN A 50 21.66 4.47 -25.68
CA GLN A 50 20.45 5.23 -26.00
C GLN A 50 19.35 5.05 -24.92
N PHE A 51 19.23 3.85 -24.35
CA PHE A 51 18.29 3.60 -23.24
C PHE A 51 18.75 4.32 -21.97
N LEU A 52 20.01 4.17 -21.59
CA LEU A 52 20.55 4.76 -20.36
C LEU A 52 20.58 6.30 -20.41
N VAL A 53 20.89 6.90 -21.57
CA VAL A 53 20.89 8.36 -21.71
C VAL A 53 19.49 8.95 -21.59
N ALA A 54 18.45 8.22 -21.99
CA ALA A 54 17.06 8.64 -21.77
C ALA A 54 16.74 8.77 -20.27
N PHE A 55 17.18 7.81 -19.45
CA PHE A 55 17.03 7.88 -18.00
C PHE A 55 17.89 8.97 -17.36
N LEU A 56 19.13 9.20 -17.83
CA LEU A 56 19.96 10.32 -17.38
C LEU A 56 19.26 11.66 -17.63
N ARG A 57 18.80 11.90 -18.88
CA ARG A 57 18.08 13.13 -19.25
C ARG A 57 16.77 13.29 -18.46
N GLY A 58 16.00 12.22 -18.30
CA GLY A 58 14.76 12.20 -17.50
C GLY A 58 14.99 12.56 -16.02
N CYS A 59 16.14 12.18 -15.48
CA CYS A 59 16.56 12.46 -14.11
C CYS A 59 17.44 13.72 -13.97
N LYS A 60 17.60 14.51 -15.03
CA LYS A 60 18.47 15.70 -15.06
C LYS A 60 19.91 15.42 -14.61
N TYR A 61 20.46 14.31 -15.12
CA TYR A 61 21.81 13.81 -14.83
C TYR A 61 22.12 13.53 -13.35
N SER A 62 21.09 13.37 -12.51
CA SER A 62 21.26 12.87 -11.14
C SER A 62 21.40 11.35 -11.16
N LEU A 63 22.64 10.86 -11.05
CA LEU A 63 22.96 9.43 -11.06
C LEU A 63 22.13 8.62 -10.04
N GLU A 64 22.00 9.11 -8.80
CA GLU A 64 21.22 8.41 -7.78
C GLU A 64 19.73 8.31 -8.13
N LYS A 65 19.13 9.37 -8.68
CA LYS A 65 17.75 9.32 -9.17
C LYS A 65 17.61 8.39 -10.36
N THR A 66 18.60 8.38 -11.26
CA THR A 66 18.62 7.48 -12.42
C THR A 66 18.66 6.02 -11.99
N LYS A 67 19.57 5.65 -11.08
CA LYS A 67 19.65 4.29 -10.51
C LYS A 67 18.33 3.86 -9.88
N SER A 68 17.77 4.70 -9.01
CA SER A 68 16.48 4.43 -8.35
C SER A 68 15.33 4.26 -9.37
N LYS A 69 15.29 5.10 -10.41
CA LYS A 69 14.25 5.05 -11.44
C LYS A 69 14.37 3.82 -12.35
N ILE A 70 15.59 3.43 -12.75
CA ILE A 70 15.83 2.19 -13.51
C ILE A 70 15.39 0.97 -12.70
N ASP A 71 15.78 0.91 -11.42
CA ASP A 71 15.39 -0.19 -10.53
C ASP A 71 13.86 -0.30 -10.40
N LYS A 72 13.19 0.84 -10.15
CA LYS A 72 11.72 0.88 -10.04
C LYS A 72 11.02 0.55 -11.35
N TYR A 73 11.57 0.97 -12.50
CA TYR A 73 11.07 0.63 -13.82
C TYR A 73 11.00 -0.87 -14.02
N TYR A 74 12.10 -1.60 -13.82
CA TYR A 74 12.10 -3.05 -13.99
C TYR A 74 11.32 -3.79 -12.89
N MET A 75 11.34 -3.28 -11.66
CA MET A 75 10.61 -3.86 -10.53
C MET A 75 9.09 -3.82 -10.74
N LEU A 76 8.53 -2.66 -11.12
CA LEU A 76 7.09 -2.54 -11.36
C LEU A 76 6.64 -3.32 -12.60
N ARG A 77 7.47 -3.40 -13.65
CA ARG A 77 7.18 -4.20 -14.85
C ARG A 77 7.21 -5.71 -14.57
N SER A 78 8.11 -6.15 -13.69
CA SER A 78 8.19 -7.55 -13.26
C SER A 78 7.01 -7.92 -12.37
N LYS A 79 6.57 -6.98 -11.52
CA LYS A 79 5.45 -7.19 -10.58
C LYS A 79 4.07 -7.12 -11.24
N TYR A 80 3.88 -6.19 -12.18
CA TYR A 80 2.59 -5.92 -12.86
C TYR A 80 2.75 -5.94 -14.40
N PRO A 81 3.19 -7.07 -14.98
CA PRO A 81 3.42 -7.16 -16.43
C PRO A 81 2.15 -6.92 -17.25
N GLU A 82 0.98 -7.25 -16.71
CA GLU A 82 -0.32 -6.99 -17.32
C GLU A 82 -0.61 -5.50 -17.55
N MET A 83 0.04 -4.61 -16.79
CA MET A 83 -0.10 -3.16 -16.90
C MET A 83 1.05 -2.51 -17.66
N PHE A 84 2.27 -2.96 -17.41
CA PHE A 84 3.49 -2.22 -17.75
C PHE A 84 4.43 -2.92 -18.74
N ALA A 85 4.07 -4.09 -19.26
CA ALA A 85 4.88 -4.81 -20.23
C ALA A 85 4.06 -5.28 -21.43
N LEU A 86 4.31 -4.66 -22.60
CA LEU A 86 3.88 -5.23 -23.87
C LEU A 86 4.91 -6.27 -24.32
N ARG A 87 4.47 -7.50 -24.59
CA ARG A 87 5.35 -8.61 -24.96
C ARG A 87 5.21 -9.03 -26.42
N ASP A 88 4.05 -8.77 -27.01
CA ASP A 88 3.74 -9.16 -28.38
C ASP A 88 2.87 -8.10 -29.06
N VAL A 89 3.44 -7.44 -30.07
CA VAL A 89 2.75 -6.45 -30.91
C VAL A 89 1.82 -7.09 -31.94
N ASP A 90 1.90 -8.41 -32.12
CA ASP A 90 1.06 -9.17 -33.04
C ASP A 90 -0.24 -9.65 -32.39
N GLU A 91 -0.40 -9.47 -31.07
CA GLU A 91 -1.67 -9.68 -30.37
C GLU A 91 -2.80 -8.92 -31.10
N VAL A 92 -3.85 -9.66 -31.49
CA VAL A 92 -4.96 -9.11 -32.29
C VAL A 92 -5.57 -7.88 -31.62
N LYS A 93 -5.83 -7.96 -30.31
CA LYS A 93 -6.36 -6.84 -29.52
C LYS A 93 -5.46 -5.60 -29.54
N ILE A 94 -4.14 -5.79 -29.42
CA ILE A 94 -3.16 -4.70 -29.40
C ILE A 94 -3.16 -3.97 -30.75
N ARG A 95 -3.16 -4.73 -31.86
CA ARG A 95 -3.29 -4.16 -33.21
C ARG A 95 -4.62 -3.46 -33.43
N GLU A 96 -5.72 -4.03 -32.94
CA GLU A 96 -7.03 -3.39 -33.01
C GLU A 96 -7.05 -2.04 -32.27
N ILE A 97 -6.53 -1.97 -31.04
CA ILE A 97 -6.42 -0.74 -30.23
C ILE A 97 -5.57 0.31 -30.94
N LEU A 98 -4.44 -0.08 -31.52
CA LEU A 98 -3.59 0.82 -32.30
C LEU A 98 -4.34 1.39 -33.51
N LYS A 99 -5.05 0.55 -34.27
CA LYS A 99 -5.83 0.96 -35.46
C LYS A 99 -7.04 1.82 -35.14
N MET A 100 -7.66 1.62 -33.99
CA MET A 100 -8.72 2.51 -33.49
C MET A 100 -8.17 3.92 -33.20
N GLY A 101 -6.87 4.04 -32.99
CA GLY A 101 -6.16 5.27 -32.71
C GLY A 101 -6.44 5.81 -31.32
N PHE A 102 -6.34 4.94 -30.32
CA PHE A 102 -6.40 5.32 -28.92
C PHE A 102 -5.35 6.39 -28.57
N GLY A 103 -4.11 6.20 -29.03
CA GLY A 103 -3.02 7.17 -28.88
C GLY A 103 -2.56 7.71 -30.24
N VAL A 104 -2.38 9.03 -30.32
CA VAL A 104 -1.92 9.73 -31.52
C VAL A 104 -0.80 10.70 -31.11
N VAL A 105 0.43 10.37 -31.48
CA VAL A 105 1.60 11.24 -31.23
C VAL A 105 1.74 12.20 -32.42
N LEU A 106 1.64 13.50 -32.16
CA LEU A 106 1.58 14.49 -33.22
C LEU A 106 2.98 14.81 -33.79
N PRO A 107 3.15 14.87 -35.14
CA PRO A 107 4.44 14.98 -35.81
C PRO A 107 5.27 16.22 -35.44
N THR A 108 4.62 17.38 -35.32
CA THR A 108 5.28 18.64 -34.95
C THR A 108 5.14 18.88 -33.46
N PRO A 109 6.25 19.06 -32.71
CA PRO A 109 6.19 19.36 -31.28
C PRO A 109 5.67 20.78 -31.05
N LEU A 110 5.22 21.06 -29.82
CA LEU A 110 4.71 22.38 -29.47
C LEU A 110 5.79 23.45 -29.64
N ASN A 111 5.47 24.59 -30.23
CA ASN A 111 6.43 25.67 -30.53
C ASN A 111 7.59 25.22 -31.43
N GLU A 112 7.38 24.23 -32.29
CA GLU A 112 8.34 23.65 -33.25
C GLU A 112 9.55 22.94 -32.63
N THR A 113 9.88 23.26 -31.37
CA THR A 113 11.07 22.76 -30.67
C THR A 113 10.82 22.39 -29.21
N GLY A 114 9.59 22.51 -28.73
CA GLY A 114 9.20 22.26 -27.34
C GLY A 114 8.77 20.81 -27.07
N PRO A 115 7.84 20.58 -26.14
CA PRO A 115 7.41 19.23 -25.77
C PRO A 115 6.64 18.54 -26.89
N ARG A 116 6.75 17.20 -26.94
CA ARG A 116 5.94 16.36 -27.83
C ARG A 116 4.47 16.39 -27.41
N ILE A 117 3.54 16.43 -28.36
CA ILE A 117 2.10 16.41 -28.08
C ILE A 117 1.56 15.00 -28.32
N MET A 118 0.87 14.43 -27.33
CA MET A 118 0.18 13.16 -27.44
C MET A 118 -1.31 13.35 -27.19
N LEU A 119 -2.12 13.09 -28.21
CA LEU A 119 -3.57 13.03 -28.12
C LEU A 119 -3.97 11.60 -27.73
N VAL A 120 -4.80 11.49 -26.68
CA VAL A 120 -5.34 10.22 -26.18
C VAL A 120 -6.86 10.30 -26.23
N ARG A 121 -7.48 9.43 -27.05
CA ARG A 121 -8.94 9.39 -27.26
C ARG A 121 -9.54 8.30 -26.37
N ASN A 122 -9.92 8.66 -25.15
CA ASN A 122 -10.22 7.70 -24.08
C ASN A 122 -11.56 6.96 -24.25
N GLY A 123 -12.49 7.51 -25.02
CA GLY A 123 -13.79 6.89 -25.31
C GLY A 123 -13.85 6.11 -26.63
N ILE A 124 -12.71 5.93 -27.33
CA ILE A 124 -12.70 5.35 -28.68
C ILE A 124 -12.91 3.82 -28.70
N TYR A 125 -12.67 3.14 -27.57
CA TYR A 125 -12.71 1.69 -27.47
C TYR A 125 -14.01 1.21 -26.83
N ASP A 126 -14.46 0.01 -27.15
CA ASP A 126 -15.63 -0.59 -26.49
C ASP A 126 -15.20 -1.19 -25.13
N PRO A 127 -15.72 -0.67 -24.00
CA PRO A 127 -15.36 -1.14 -22.65
C PRO A 127 -15.96 -2.53 -22.31
N HIS A 128 -16.73 -3.14 -23.21
CA HIS A 128 -17.15 -4.54 -23.10
C HIS A 128 -16.28 -5.49 -23.92
N LYS A 129 -15.49 -4.98 -24.88
CA LYS A 129 -14.57 -5.77 -25.72
C LYS A 129 -13.13 -5.72 -25.22
N TYR A 130 -12.66 -4.55 -24.78
CA TYR A 130 -11.29 -4.35 -24.28
C TYR A 130 -11.33 -3.92 -22.82
N ASP A 131 -10.42 -4.48 -22.03
CA ASP A 131 -10.22 -4.04 -20.66
C ASP A 131 -9.20 -2.90 -20.58
N PHE A 132 -9.17 -2.23 -19.44
CA PHE A 132 -8.28 -1.09 -19.22
C PHE A 132 -6.80 -1.49 -19.22
N MET A 133 -6.48 -2.76 -18.93
CA MET A 133 -5.09 -3.25 -18.95
C MET A 133 -4.58 -3.39 -20.37
N ASP A 134 -5.41 -3.87 -21.31
CA ASP A 134 -5.12 -3.88 -22.74
C ASP A 134 -4.74 -2.48 -23.23
N ILE A 135 -5.52 -1.47 -22.82
CA ILE A 135 -5.30 -0.06 -23.16
C ILE A 135 -4.00 0.47 -22.54
N MET A 136 -3.72 0.13 -21.28
CA MET A 136 -2.47 0.53 -20.62
C MET A 136 -1.25 -0.09 -21.30
N ARG A 137 -1.28 -1.37 -21.68
CA ARG A 137 -0.16 -2.01 -22.40
C ARG A 137 0.18 -1.29 -23.70
N VAL A 138 -0.82 -0.90 -24.49
CA VAL A 138 -0.62 -0.11 -25.70
C VAL A 138 -0.05 1.28 -25.37
N GLY A 139 -0.60 1.96 -24.37
CA GLY A 139 -0.09 3.25 -23.91
C GLY A 139 1.38 3.18 -23.46
N GLN A 140 1.79 2.10 -22.80
CA GLN A 140 3.18 1.90 -22.41
C GLN A 140 4.09 1.63 -23.60
N ALA A 141 3.64 0.89 -24.61
CA ALA A 141 4.40 0.70 -25.83
C ALA A 141 4.69 2.02 -26.56
N PHE A 142 3.73 2.95 -26.62
CA PHE A 142 3.99 4.31 -27.10
C PHE A 142 5.08 4.99 -26.28
N ASN A 143 4.98 4.95 -24.95
CA ASN A 143 5.99 5.57 -24.08
C ASN A 143 7.39 4.96 -24.26
N GLU A 144 7.51 3.64 -24.39
CA GLU A 144 8.80 2.98 -24.61
C GLU A 144 9.41 3.38 -25.97
N ILE A 145 8.62 3.38 -27.03
CA ILE A 145 9.09 3.81 -28.35
C ILE A 145 9.51 5.29 -28.34
N LEU A 146 8.72 6.16 -27.69
CA LEU A 146 9.07 7.58 -27.54
C LEU A 146 10.35 7.78 -26.72
N MET A 147 10.54 6.96 -25.69
CA MET A 147 11.75 6.98 -24.89
C MET A 147 12.99 6.63 -25.72
N TRP A 148 12.84 5.73 -26.70
CA TRP A 148 13.92 5.31 -27.59
C TRP A 148 14.21 6.29 -28.73
N GLU A 149 13.17 6.91 -29.31
CA GLU A 149 13.32 7.61 -30.58
C GLU A 149 13.04 9.12 -30.56
N ASP A 150 12.32 9.62 -29.57
CA ASP A 150 11.82 10.99 -29.59
C ASP A 150 12.63 11.91 -28.68
N ASP A 151 13.67 12.51 -29.25
CA ASP A 151 14.54 13.45 -28.54
C ASP A 151 13.76 14.65 -27.97
N TYR A 152 12.67 15.09 -28.61
CA TYR A 152 11.83 16.16 -28.08
C TYR A 152 11.08 15.69 -26.82
N ALA A 153 10.52 14.48 -26.85
CA ALA A 153 9.84 13.91 -25.68
C ALA A 153 10.79 13.70 -24.49
N ILE A 154 12.03 13.27 -24.74
CA ILE A 154 13.04 13.09 -23.69
C ILE A 154 13.53 14.44 -23.14
N VAL A 155 13.91 15.38 -24.02
CA VAL A 155 14.58 16.63 -23.63
C VAL A 155 13.61 17.70 -23.17
N ASN A 156 12.44 17.82 -23.80
CA ASN A 156 11.43 18.81 -23.44
C ASN A 156 10.22 18.22 -22.71
N GLY A 157 10.10 16.89 -22.62
CA GLY A 157 8.92 16.25 -22.07
C GLY A 157 7.77 16.19 -23.07
N PHE A 158 6.59 15.88 -22.55
CA PHE A 158 5.38 15.72 -23.37
C PHE A 158 4.18 16.44 -22.75
N VAL A 159 3.22 16.79 -23.61
CA VAL A 159 1.92 17.36 -23.26
C VAL A 159 0.85 16.37 -23.70
N HIS A 160 -0.01 15.96 -22.77
CA HIS A 160 -1.18 15.15 -23.11
C HIS A 160 -2.39 16.01 -23.42
N ILE A 161 -3.13 15.59 -24.45
CA ILE A 161 -4.50 15.99 -24.67
C ILE A 161 -5.34 14.74 -24.45
N ALA A 162 -6.11 14.70 -23.37
CA ALA A 162 -7.05 13.63 -23.10
C ALA A 162 -8.43 14.04 -23.62
N ASP A 163 -8.81 13.47 -24.75
CA ASP A 163 -10.16 13.61 -25.29
C ASP A 163 -11.07 12.55 -24.66
N LEU A 164 -12.09 13.01 -23.95
CA LEU A 164 -13.10 12.19 -23.30
C LEU A 164 -14.41 12.11 -24.11
N LYS A 165 -14.39 12.54 -25.38
CA LYS A 165 -15.50 12.28 -26.30
C LYS A 165 -15.81 10.78 -26.33
N ASP A 166 -17.10 10.46 -26.22
CA ASP A 166 -17.66 9.10 -26.17
C ASP A 166 -17.23 8.27 -24.94
N TRP A 167 -16.52 8.87 -23.98
CA TRP A 167 -16.17 8.21 -22.73
C TRP A 167 -17.40 8.03 -21.83
N SER A 168 -17.53 6.85 -21.24
CA SER A 168 -18.69 6.45 -20.42
C SER A 168 -18.30 5.95 -19.02
N LYS A 169 -19.29 5.76 -18.14
CA LYS A 169 -19.05 5.18 -16.80
C LYS A 169 -18.51 3.74 -16.87
N GLU A 170 -18.78 3.01 -17.94
CA GLU A 170 -18.26 1.65 -18.14
C GLU A 170 -16.74 1.68 -18.32
N HIS A 171 -16.21 2.66 -19.06
CA HIS A 171 -14.77 2.90 -19.15
C HIS A 171 -14.16 3.20 -17.78
N PHE A 172 -14.86 4.01 -16.97
CA PHE A 172 -14.44 4.32 -15.59
C PHE A 172 -14.32 3.09 -14.71
N PHE A 173 -15.35 2.23 -14.69
CA PHE A 173 -15.38 1.10 -13.76
C PHE A 173 -14.33 0.02 -14.05
N GLN A 174 -13.63 0.09 -15.19
CA GLN A 174 -12.49 -0.78 -15.46
C GLN A 174 -11.21 -0.37 -14.69
N ALA A 175 -11.11 0.90 -14.27
CA ALA A 175 -9.95 1.39 -13.51
C ALA A 175 -10.29 1.49 -12.03
N THR A 176 -9.65 0.69 -11.18
CA THR A 176 -9.80 0.83 -9.73
C THR A 176 -8.86 1.91 -9.18
N PRO A 177 -9.11 2.46 -7.98
CA PRO A 177 -8.20 3.42 -7.38
C PRO A 177 -6.79 2.86 -7.16
N SER A 178 -6.67 1.57 -6.84
CA SER A 178 -5.38 0.87 -6.75
C SER A 178 -4.63 0.91 -8.08
N VAL A 179 -5.32 0.65 -9.19
CA VAL A 179 -4.76 0.74 -10.54
C VAL A 179 -4.29 2.17 -10.85
N MET A 180 -5.10 3.19 -10.52
CA MET A 180 -4.72 4.59 -10.73
C MET A 180 -3.50 5.02 -9.90
N LYS A 181 -3.39 4.53 -8.67
CA LYS A 181 -2.21 4.78 -7.83
C LYS A 181 -0.95 4.14 -8.40
N LYS A 182 -1.04 2.88 -8.87
CA LYS A 182 0.07 2.21 -9.56
C LYS A 182 0.53 2.97 -10.79
N ILE A 183 -0.40 3.45 -11.62
CA ILE A 183 -0.09 4.26 -12.81
C ILE A 183 0.62 5.56 -12.42
N THR A 184 0.14 6.24 -11.36
CA THR A 184 0.75 7.47 -10.86
C THR A 184 2.19 7.23 -10.41
N VAL A 185 2.42 6.21 -9.58
CA VAL A 185 3.76 5.84 -9.10
C VAL A 185 4.67 5.45 -10.26
N TYR A 186 4.18 4.63 -11.21
CA TYR A 186 4.95 4.22 -12.38
C TYR A 186 5.36 5.42 -13.25
N SER A 187 4.41 6.30 -13.57
CA SER A 187 4.65 7.50 -14.37
C SER A 187 5.67 8.44 -13.73
N GLU A 188 5.61 8.63 -12.41
CA GLU A 188 6.46 9.60 -11.72
C GLU A 188 7.82 9.05 -11.30
N GLU A 189 7.84 7.82 -10.79
CA GLU A 189 9.00 7.25 -10.12
C GLU A 189 9.76 6.27 -11.00
N ALA A 190 9.15 5.75 -12.07
CA ALA A 190 9.73 4.68 -12.89
C ALA A 190 10.00 5.12 -14.33
N MET A 191 9.11 5.88 -14.98
CA MET A 191 9.32 6.32 -16.37
C MET A 191 10.25 7.54 -16.48
N PRO A 192 11.21 7.57 -17.42
CA PRO A 192 12.10 8.72 -17.60
C PRO A 192 11.48 9.86 -18.43
N LEU A 193 10.27 9.67 -18.95
CA LEU A 193 9.52 10.71 -19.64
C LEU A 193 8.92 11.70 -18.64
N ARG A 194 8.87 12.99 -19.02
CA ARG A 194 8.39 14.07 -18.13
C ARG A 194 7.10 14.71 -18.65
N PRO A 195 5.94 14.47 -18.01
CA PRO A 195 4.72 15.19 -18.35
C PRO A 195 4.89 16.67 -17.98
N LYS A 196 4.61 17.57 -18.92
CA LYS A 196 4.62 19.03 -18.72
C LYS A 196 3.23 19.57 -18.41
N ALA A 197 2.21 19.06 -19.10
CA ALA A 197 0.81 19.42 -18.90
C ALA A 197 -0.12 18.29 -19.39
N SER A 198 -1.34 18.25 -18.87
CA SER A 198 -2.42 17.36 -19.31
C SER A 198 -3.70 18.18 -19.48
N HIS A 199 -4.19 18.26 -20.71
CA HIS A 199 -5.38 19.02 -21.09
C HIS A 199 -6.53 18.06 -21.33
N ILE A 200 -7.58 18.12 -20.50
CA ILE A 200 -8.76 17.26 -20.62
C ILE A 200 -9.86 18.04 -21.34
N ILE A 201 -10.32 17.50 -22.47
CA ILE A 201 -11.36 18.09 -23.32
C ILE A 201 -12.55 17.13 -23.43
N ASN A 202 -13.73 17.67 -23.75
CA ASN A 202 -14.97 16.90 -23.93
C ASN A 202 -15.34 16.03 -22.72
N ALA A 203 -14.95 16.45 -21.51
CA ALA A 203 -15.28 15.73 -20.28
C ALA A 203 -16.80 15.73 -20.05
N PRO A 204 -17.47 14.57 -19.92
CA PRO A 204 -18.89 14.52 -19.61
C PRO A 204 -19.15 15.03 -18.19
N SER A 205 -20.38 15.43 -17.88
CA SER A 205 -20.74 15.99 -16.56
C SER A 205 -20.41 15.04 -15.39
N ILE A 206 -20.48 13.73 -15.60
CA ILE A 206 -20.13 12.72 -14.59
C ILE A 206 -18.62 12.66 -14.30
N PHE A 207 -17.77 13.19 -15.18
CA PHE A 207 -16.32 13.13 -15.05
C PHE A 207 -15.82 13.81 -13.78
N GLU A 208 -16.44 14.92 -13.34
CA GLU A 208 -16.00 15.61 -12.12
C GLU A 208 -16.15 14.74 -10.86
N SER A 209 -17.29 14.06 -10.72
CA SER A 209 -17.52 13.10 -9.63
C SER A 209 -16.51 11.97 -9.65
N VAL A 210 -16.22 11.44 -10.83
CA VAL A 210 -15.21 10.40 -11.08
C VAL A 210 -13.81 10.88 -10.74
N PHE A 211 -13.45 12.08 -11.20
CA PHE A 211 -12.14 12.67 -10.96
C PHE A 211 -11.90 12.89 -9.48
N ASN A 212 -12.91 13.33 -8.73
CA ASN A 212 -12.82 13.52 -7.29
C ASN A 212 -12.56 12.22 -6.51
N ILE A 213 -12.97 11.04 -7.03
CA ILE A 213 -12.65 9.74 -6.43
C ILE A 213 -11.14 9.42 -6.57
N PHE A 214 -10.52 9.76 -7.70
CA PHE A 214 -9.11 9.45 -7.96
C PHE A 214 -8.14 10.56 -7.61
N LYS A 215 -8.62 11.79 -7.45
CA LYS A 215 -7.81 12.96 -7.10
C LYS A 215 -6.89 12.69 -5.88
N PRO A 216 -7.33 12.02 -4.80
CA PRO A 216 -6.45 11.69 -3.68
C PRO A 216 -5.31 10.72 -4.00
N MET A 217 -5.40 9.96 -5.10
CA MET A 217 -4.37 9.00 -5.52
C MET A 217 -3.26 9.65 -6.34
N MET A 218 -3.50 10.86 -6.87
CA MET A 218 -2.58 11.62 -7.70
C MET A 218 -1.67 12.49 -6.82
N SER A 219 -0.43 12.72 -7.25
CA SER A 219 0.44 13.69 -6.57
C SER A 219 -0.05 15.12 -6.83
N GLU A 220 0.26 16.05 -5.92
CA GLU A 220 0.05 17.49 -6.14
C GLU A 220 0.69 17.96 -7.44
N LYS A 221 1.87 17.40 -7.77
CA LYS A 221 2.60 17.71 -9.00
C LYS A 221 1.80 17.35 -10.26
N GLN A 222 1.09 16.22 -10.27
CA GLN A 222 0.22 15.86 -11.41
C GLN A 222 -1.04 16.71 -11.43
N LEU A 223 -1.68 16.90 -10.29
CA LEU A 223 -2.88 17.73 -10.19
C LEU A 223 -2.64 19.15 -10.70
N ASN A 224 -1.50 19.75 -10.34
CA ASN A 224 -1.11 21.09 -10.78
C ASN A 224 -0.79 21.18 -12.29
N ARG A 225 -0.62 20.05 -12.97
CA ARG A 225 -0.37 19.97 -14.42
C ARG A 225 -1.63 19.68 -15.23
N MET A 226 -2.74 19.37 -14.56
CA MET A 226 -4.00 19.03 -15.21
C MET A 226 -4.86 20.28 -15.38
N THR A 227 -5.48 20.42 -16.54
CA THR A 227 -6.49 21.45 -16.81
C THR A 227 -7.67 20.82 -17.51
N ILE A 228 -8.87 21.00 -16.96
CA ILE A 228 -10.13 20.48 -17.50
C ILE A 228 -10.86 21.63 -18.18
N TYR A 229 -11.15 21.49 -19.47
CA TYR A 229 -11.76 22.54 -20.29
C TYR A 229 -13.28 22.40 -20.44
N GLY A 230 -13.85 21.27 -20.04
CA GLY A 230 -15.28 20.99 -20.18
C GLY A 230 -15.72 21.09 -21.64
N SER A 231 -16.79 21.85 -21.91
CA SER A 231 -17.28 22.14 -23.26
C SER A 231 -16.55 23.30 -23.96
N ASN A 232 -15.69 24.05 -23.26
CA ASN A 232 -14.99 25.21 -23.83
C ASN A 232 -13.55 24.87 -24.21
N ILE A 233 -13.41 24.05 -25.26
CA ILE A 233 -12.11 23.63 -25.82
C ILE A 233 -11.26 24.81 -26.33
N GLU A 234 -11.89 25.93 -26.72
CA GLU A 234 -11.18 27.08 -27.29
C GLU A 234 -10.15 27.68 -26.32
N LYS A 235 -10.41 27.63 -25.01
CA LYS A 235 -9.45 28.03 -23.99
C LYS A 235 -8.17 27.19 -23.99
N MET A 236 -8.22 25.95 -24.48
CA MET A 236 -7.01 25.14 -24.66
C MET A 236 -6.10 25.75 -25.72
N TYR A 237 -6.64 26.45 -26.72
CA TYR A 237 -5.86 27.00 -27.84
C TYR A 237 -4.90 28.11 -27.42
N GLU A 238 -5.13 28.74 -26.27
CA GLU A 238 -4.17 29.65 -25.63
C GLU A 238 -2.88 28.94 -25.19
N LYS A 239 -2.95 27.64 -24.88
CA LYS A 239 -1.83 26.81 -24.44
C LYS A 239 -1.30 25.92 -25.57
N ILE A 240 -2.19 25.40 -26.40
CA ILE A 240 -1.88 24.55 -27.56
C ILE A 240 -2.59 25.14 -28.78
N PRO A 241 -1.93 26.05 -29.54
CA PRO A 241 -2.53 26.68 -30.71
C PRO A 241 -3.09 25.65 -31.71
N LEU A 242 -4.24 25.98 -32.31
CA LEU A 242 -5.01 25.08 -33.18
C LEU A 242 -4.16 24.39 -34.27
N LYS A 243 -3.19 25.10 -34.86
CA LYS A 243 -2.29 24.53 -35.88
C LYS A 243 -1.55 23.26 -35.45
N TYR A 244 -1.30 23.09 -34.14
CA TYR A 244 -0.60 21.91 -33.59
C TYR A 244 -1.51 20.71 -33.36
N LEU A 245 -2.82 20.84 -33.55
CA LEU A 245 -3.77 19.73 -33.50
C LEU A 245 -3.85 19.01 -34.86
N PRO A 246 -4.34 17.77 -34.92
CA PRO A 246 -4.56 17.10 -36.20
C PRO A 246 -5.76 17.68 -36.95
N LYS A 247 -5.86 17.38 -38.26
CA LYS A 247 -6.92 17.91 -39.15
C LYS A 247 -8.33 17.65 -38.63
N GLU A 248 -8.57 16.51 -37.99
CA GLU A 248 -9.86 16.12 -37.40
C GLU A 248 -10.28 17.01 -36.22
N TYR A 249 -9.35 17.77 -35.66
CA TYR A 249 -9.57 18.75 -34.60
C TYR A 249 -9.42 20.19 -35.12
N GLY A 250 -9.38 20.38 -36.44
CA GLY A 250 -9.27 21.68 -37.11
C GLY A 250 -7.85 22.24 -37.22
N GLY A 251 -6.83 21.44 -36.88
CA GLY A 251 -5.44 21.85 -36.98
C GLY A 251 -4.74 21.40 -38.26
N GLU A 252 -3.41 21.51 -38.27
CA GLU A 252 -2.56 21.29 -39.46
C GLU A 252 -1.47 20.22 -39.22
N ASN A 253 -1.42 19.62 -38.02
CA ASN A 253 -0.34 18.74 -37.58
C ASN A 253 -0.57 17.27 -37.98
N GLY A 254 -0.79 17.05 -39.28
CA GLY A 254 -1.12 15.74 -39.86
C GLY A 254 -2.60 15.34 -39.71
N SER A 255 -3.02 14.32 -40.44
CA SER A 255 -4.31 13.65 -40.19
C SER A 255 -4.13 12.44 -39.29
N ILE A 256 -5.16 12.10 -38.51
CA ILE A 256 -5.12 10.91 -37.67
C ILE A 256 -4.85 9.64 -38.50
N PRO A 257 -5.52 9.36 -39.63
CA PRO A 257 -5.24 8.16 -40.44
C PRO A 257 -3.79 8.04 -40.91
N GLU A 258 -3.17 9.15 -41.36
CA GLU A 258 -1.76 9.17 -41.77
C GLU A 258 -0.85 8.81 -40.58
N ILE A 259 -1.07 9.44 -39.43
CA ILE A 259 -0.28 9.19 -38.21
C ILE A 259 -0.45 7.74 -37.74
N LEU A 260 -1.67 7.19 -37.77
CA LEU A 260 -1.91 5.81 -37.37
C LEU A 260 -1.21 4.80 -38.29
N ALA A 261 -1.18 5.06 -39.60
CA ALA A 261 -0.46 4.20 -40.54
C ALA A 261 1.05 4.20 -40.27
N GLU A 262 1.64 5.37 -39.99
CA GLU A 262 3.06 5.48 -39.61
C GLU A 262 3.35 4.75 -38.29
N TRP A 263 2.50 4.93 -37.29
CA TRP A 263 2.67 4.27 -35.98
C TRP A 263 2.42 2.77 -36.02
N GLU A 264 1.54 2.26 -36.88
CA GLU A 264 1.41 0.82 -37.13
C GLU A 264 2.73 0.24 -37.62
N GLN A 265 3.36 0.86 -38.63
CA GLN A 265 4.67 0.41 -39.11
C GLN A 265 5.75 0.51 -38.03
N LYS A 266 5.71 1.55 -37.20
CA LYS A 266 6.64 1.72 -36.09
C LYS A 266 6.48 0.64 -35.03
N PHE A 267 5.26 0.30 -34.62
CA PHE A 267 5.03 -0.80 -33.68
C PHE A 267 5.56 -2.13 -34.24
N LEU A 268 5.36 -2.38 -35.54
CA LEU A 268 5.88 -3.58 -36.21
C LEU A 268 7.41 -3.61 -36.26
N SER A 269 8.08 -2.46 -36.46
CA SER A 269 9.55 -2.39 -36.44
C SER A 269 10.14 -2.61 -35.04
N TYR A 270 9.34 -2.39 -33.98
CA TYR A 270 9.70 -2.65 -32.59
C TYR A 270 9.32 -4.05 -32.10
N ARG A 271 8.82 -4.95 -32.97
CA ARG A 271 8.43 -6.31 -32.58
C ARG A 271 9.55 -7.03 -31.82
N ASP A 272 10.74 -7.12 -32.42
CA ASP A 272 11.86 -7.84 -31.83
C ASP A 272 12.35 -7.17 -30.55
N TYR A 273 12.27 -5.83 -30.48
CA TYR A 273 12.55 -5.08 -29.26
C TYR A 273 11.63 -5.53 -28.12
N PHE A 274 10.31 -5.59 -28.29
CA PHE A 274 9.39 -5.98 -27.21
C PHE A 274 9.56 -7.44 -26.78
N ILE A 275 9.83 -8.35 -27.73
CA ILE A 275 10.13 -9.76 -27.42
C ILE A 275 11.41 -9.87 -26.59
N GLU A 276 12.44 -9.13 -26.96
CA GLU A 276 13.69 -9.08 -26.20
C GLU A 276 13.48 -8.41 -24.85
N ASP A 277 12.71 -7.32 -24.82
CA ASP A 277 12.53 -6.49 -23.64
C ASP A 277 11.82 -7.25 -22.50
N ALA A 278 10.94 -8.19 -22.86
CA ALA A 278 10.30 -9.12 -21.92
C ALA A 278 11.29 -10.02 -21.13
N LYS A 279 12.57 -10.08 -21.53
CA LYS A 279 13.62 -10.84 -20.85
C LYS A 279 14.30 -10.06 -19.73
N TYR A 280 14.06 -8.75 -19.63
CA TYR A 280 14.61 -7.87 -18.58
C TYR A 280 13.58 -7.71 -17.45
N GLY A 281 14.06 -7.39 -16.25
CA GLY A 281 13.21 -7.36 -15.06
C GLY A 281 14.01 -7.42 -13.77
N THR A 282 13.33 -7.72 -12.67
CA THR A 282 13.96 -7.99 -11.37
C THR A 282 13.58 -9.36 -10.83
N ASP A 283 14.54 -9.97 -10.11
CA ASP A 283 14.29 -11.09 -9.21
C ASP A 283 14.40 -10.59 -7.77
N GLU A 284 13.25 -10.29 -7.17
CA GLU A 284 13.17 -9.73 -5.82
C GLU A 284 13.71 -10.68 -4.72
N GLN A 285 13.92 -11.97 -5.00
CA GLN A 285 14.57 -12.89 -4.06
C GLN A 285 16.07 -12.63 -3.93
N LEU A 286 16.69 -12.07 -4.97
CA LEU A 286 18.12 -11.75 -5.00
C LEU A 286 18.39 -10.34 -4.49
N ARG A 287 17.36 -9.54 -4.14
CA ARG A 287 17.52 -8.13 -3.80
C ARG A 287 18.30 -7.99 -2.49
N PRO A 288 19.40 -7.22 -2.48
CA PRO A 288 20.10 -6.92 -1.24
C PRO A 288 19.24 -6.07 -0.30
N GLY A 289 19.22 -6.43 0.99
CA GLY A 289 18.55 -5.66 2.03
C GLY A 289 17.10 -6.12 2.29
N LYS A 290 16.24 -5.17 2.69
CA LYS A 290 14.85 -5.47 3.05
C LYS A 290 14.02 -5.76 1.78
N PRO A 291 13.15 -6.79 1.80
CA PRO A 291 12.18 -7.01 0.74
C PRO A 291 11.32 -5.76 0.50
N ILE A 292 10.94 -5.52 -0.75
CA ILE A 292 10.01 -4.44 -1.07
C ILE A 292 8.64 -4.79 -0.53
N ASP A 293 8.12 -3.91 0.32
CA ASP A 293 6.74 -3.95 0.76
C ASP A 293 5.87 -3.27 -0.31
N PHE A 294 5.30 -4.10 -1.19
CA PHE A 294 4.43 -3.63 -2.25
C PHE A 294 3.11 -3.06 -1.73
N ASP A 295 2.66 -3.46 -0.54
CA ASP A 295 1.42 -2.96 0.06
C ASP A 295 1.63 -1.52 0.54
N ASN A 296 2.78 -1.25 1.17
CA ASN A 296 3.18 0.11 1.54
C ASN A 296 3.60 0.99 0.35
N LEU A 297 4.05 0.40 -0.77
CA LEU A 297 4.49 1.15 -1.96
C LEU A 297 3.37 2.00 -2.59
N PHE A 298 2.10 1.58 -2.44
CA PHE A 298 0.95 2.28 -3.01
C PHE A 298 0.08 2.98 -1.95
N GLY A 299 0.33 2.75 -0.66
CA GLY A 299 -0.50 3.28 0.43
C GLY A 299 -1.85 2.57 0.57
N MET A 300 -2.68 3.05 1.50
CA MET A 300 -4.00 2.47 1.81
C MET A 300 -4.93 2.40 0.59
N GLU A 301 -5.64 1.29 0.41
CA GLU A 301 -6.66 1.13 -0.65
C GLU A 301 -7.77 2.20 -0.56
N ALA A 302 -8.23 2.75 -1.69
CA ALA A 302 -9.08 3.94 -1.65
C ALA A 302 -10.49 3.72 -1.05
N LYS A 303 -11.09 2.53 -1.21
CA LYS A 303 -12.35 2.22 -0.51
C LYS A 303 -12.15 2.25 1.00
N LEU A 304 -11.04 1.71 1.46
CA LEU A 304 -10.65 1.71 2.87
C LEU A 304 -10.34 3.14 3.34
N ALA A 305 -9.67 3.96 2.52
CA ALA A 305 -9.42 5.37 2.82
C ALA A 305 -10.71 6.18 2.94
N LEU A 306 -11.71 5.92 2.08
CA LEU A 306 -13.03 6.56 2.21
C LEU A 306 -13.70 6.16 3.54
N LYS A 307 -13.67 4.88 3.92
CA LYS A 307 -14.17 4.44 5.23
C LYS A 307 -13.42 5.05 6.40
N ALA A 308 -12.11 5.27 6.27
CA ALA A 308 -11.33 5.98 7.28
C ALA A 308 -11.83 7.42 7.46
N GLN A 309 -12.11 8.12 6.35
CA GLN A 309 -12.68 9.48 6.39
C GLN A 309 -14.08 9.50 6.99
N GLU A 310 -14.98 8.63 6.51
CA GLU A 310 -16.39 8.60 6.92
C GLU A 310 -16.60 8.08 8.35
N GLU A 311 -15.94 6.98 8.74
CA GLU A 311 -16.18 6.34 10.03
C GLU A 311 -15.29 6.87 11.16
N LEU A 312 -14.09 7.37 10.83
CA LEU A 312 -13.06 7.77 11.80
C LEU A 312 -12.80 9.26 11.81
N GLY A 313 -13.28 10.01 10.81
CA GLY A 313 -12.95 11.42 10.65
C GLY A 313 -11.49 11.64 10.26
N GLU A 314 -10.85 10.65 9.63
CA GLU A 314 -9.52 10.80 9.05
C GLU A 314 -9.57 11.89 7.97
N LYS A 315 -8.61 12.81 7.99
CA LYS A 315 -8.49 13.89 7.00
C LYS A 315 -7.08 13.83 6.43
N PRO A 316 -6.88 13.42 5.16
CA PRO A 316 -5.54 13.23 4.60
C PRO A 316 -4.61 14.42 4.81
N GLU A 317 -5.14 15.64 4.67
CA GLU A 317 -4.40 16.90 4.82
C GLU A 317 -3.97 17.21 6.27
N ARG A 318 -4.47 16.47 7.27
CA ARG A 318 -4.16 16.68 8.69
C ARG A 318 -3.28 15.61 9.32
N ILE A 319 -3.04 14.50 8.61
CA ILE A 319 -2.35 13.34 9.19
C ILE A 319 -0.98 13.73 9.73
N ASP A 320 -0.18 14.45 8.93
CA ASP A 320 1.18 14.86 9.33
C ASP A 320 1.18 15.82 10.52
N ASP A 321 0.24 16.77 10.55
CA ASP A 321 0.07 17.72 11.65
C ASP A 321 -0.35 17.02 12.95
N ASP A 322 -1.29 16.06 12.86
CA ASP A 322 -1.75 15.29 14.01
C ASP A 322 -0.64 14.36 14.55
N ILE A 323 0.16 13.74 13.67
CA ILE A 323 1.37 12.97 14.05
C ILE A 323 2.37 13.88 14.76
N LYS A 324 2.66 15.06 14.19
CA LYS A 324 3.57 16.04 14.80
C LYS A 324 3.08 16.46 16.18
N ALA A 325 1.78 16.74 16.34
CA ALA A 325 1.18 17.08 17.62
C ALA A 325 1.35 15.96 18.67
N LEU A 326 1.21 14.69 18.27
CA LEU A 326 1.47 13.56 19.16
C LEU A 326 2.95 13.46 19.55
N ARG A 327 3.87 13.66 18.61
CA ARG A 327 5.33 13.66 18.89
C ARG A 327 5.72 14.75 19.88
N GLU A 328 5.26 15.97 19.64
CA GLU A 328 5.52 17.10 20.54
C GLU A 328 4.93 16.87 21.94
N TRP A 329 3.74 16.27 22.01
CA TRP A 329 3.13 15.91 23.29
C TRP A 329 3.94 14.82 24.02
N ILE A 330 4.36 13.75 23.34
CA ILE A 330 5.19 12.67 23.90
C ILE A 330 6.47 13.25 24.49
N GLN A 331 7.17 14.13 23.77
CA GLN A 331 8.41 14.75 24.23
C GLN A 331 8.24 15.57 25.52
N LYS A 332 7.04 16.13 25.74
CA LYS A 332 6.72 16.92 26.94
C LYS A 332 6.33 16.07 28.15
N GLN A 333 6.18 14.75 28.00
CA GLN A 333 5.78 13.86 29.09
C GLN A 333 7.02 13.33 29.84
N PRO A 334 7.29 13.78 31.08
CA PRO A 334 8.50 13.39 31.82
C PRO A 334 8.54 11.91 32.19
N HIS A 335 7.38 11.26 32.26
CA HIS A 335 7.24 9.85 32.61
C HIS A 335 7.17 8.93 31.41
N LEU A 336 7.10 9.40 30.16
CA LEU A 336 6.80 8.54 29.01
C LEU A 336 8.00 8.44 28.08
N LYS A 337 8.53 7.23 27.90
CA LYS A 337 9.45 6.90 26.81
C LYS A 337 8.72 6.01 25.81
N ALA A 338 8.35 6.59 24.67
CA ALA A 338 7.54 5.97 23.63
C ALA A 338 8.25 5.94 22.26
N ARG A 339 7.91 4.97 21.42
CA ARG A 339 8.20 5.02 19.99
C ARG A 339 7.34 6.10 19.31
N THR A 340 7.89 6.69 18.26
CA THR A 340 7.28 7.79 17.50
C THR A 340 7.23 7.51 16.00
N ASP A 341 7.22 6.24 15.60
CA ASP A 341 7.03 5.81 14.21
C ASP A 341 5.69 6.34 13.67
N ASP A 342 5.65 6.81 12.41
CA ASP A 342 4.43 7.39 11.82
C ASP A 342 3.26 6.40 11.88
N GLN A 343 3.45 5.17 11.40
CA GLN A 343 2.36 4.19 11.34
C GLN A 343 1.82 3.79 12.72
N LEU A 344 2.68 3.72 13.74
CA LEU A 344 2.21 3.44 15.09
C LEU A 344 1.34 4.60 15.61
N LEU A 345 1.73 5.84 15.37
CA LEU A 345 0.96 7.02 15.77
C LEU A 345 -0.37 7.12 15.00
N VAL A 346 -0.36 6.82 13.69
CA VAL A 346 -1.57 6.73 12.86
C VAL A 346 -2.52 5.66 13.35
N ALA A 347 -2.02 4.49 13.77
CA ALA A 347 -2.84 3.45 14.38
C ALA A 347 -3.60 3.95 15.62
N PHE A 348 -2.93 4.70 16.51
CA PHE A 348 -3.58 5.33 17.66
C PHE A 348 -4.60 6.40 17.25
N LEU A 349 -4.30 7.23 16.26
CA LEU A 349 -5.26 8.20 15.72
C LEU A 349 -6.51 7.51 15.19
N ARG A 350 -6.36 6.49 14.34
CA ARG A 350 -7.47 5.70 13.77
C ARG A 350 -8.28 4.97 14.85
N GLY A 351 -7.60 4.32 15.79
CA GLY A 351 -8.23 3.66 16.95
C GLY A 351 -9.04 4.62 17.83
N CYS A 352 -8.66 5.90 17.84
CA CYS A 352 -9.31 6.97 18.59
C CYS A 352 -10.20 7.88 17.73
N LYS A 353 -10.50 7.51 16.47
CA LYS A 353 -11.29 8.33 15.53
C LYS A 353 -10.78 9.76 15.41
N TYR A 354 -9.46 9.91 15.24
CA TYR A 354 -8.75 11.18 15.12
C TYR A 354 -8.97 12.17 16.28
N SER A 355 -9.43 11.68 17.43
CA SER A 355 -9.45 12.45 18.66
C SER A 355 -8.06 12.45 19.29
N LEU A 356 -7.31 13.55 19.13
CA LEU A 356 -5.97 13.71 19.69
C LEU A 356 -5.92 13.45 21.19
N GLU A 357 -6.89 13.95 21.97
CA GLU A 357 -6.92 13.74 23.42
C GLU A 357 -7.09 12.26 23.80
N LYS A 358 -7.95 11.52 23.09
CA LYS A 358 -8.09 10.06 23.30
C LYS A 358 -6.84 9.30 22.86
N ALA A 359 -6.21 9.72 21.75
CA ALA A 359 -4.98 9.12 21.26
C ALA A 359 -3.85 9.27 22.29
N LYS A 360 -3.66 10.47 22.85
CA LYS A 360 -2.69 10.75 23.92
C LYS A 360 -2.92 9.83 25.13
N GLN A 361 -4.15 9.75 25.63
CA GLN A 361 -4.50 8.89 26.77
C GLN A 361 -4.24 7.40 26.50
N LYS A 362 -4.56 6.94 25.28
CA LYS A 362 -4.37 5.55 24.87
C LYS A 362 -2.91 5.19 24.65
N ILE A 363 -2.12 6.09 24.05
CA ILE A 363 -0.64 5.95 23.94
C ILE A 363 -0.02 5.86 25.32
N ASP A 364 -0.36 6.78 26.22
CA ASP A 364 0.16 6.77 27.59
C ASP A 364 -0.16 5.45 28.31
N SER A 365 -1.42 5.03 28.24
CA SER A 365 -1.88 3.77 28.82
C SER A 365 -1.14 2.59 28.22
N PHE A 366 -0.97 2.56 26.88
CA PHE A 366 -0.26 1.49 26.17
C PHE A 366 1.15 1.27 26.70
N TYR A 367 1.91 2.33 26.97
CA TYR A 367 3.25 2.20 27.57
C TYR A 367 3.23 1.91 29.07
N ALA A 368 2.22 2.37 29.81
CA ALA A 368 2.07 2.06 31.22
C ALA A 368 1.81 0.56 31.49
N MET A 369 1.14 -0.13 30.56
CA MET A 369 0.84 -1.57 30.68
C MET A 369 2.09 -2.45 30.79
N ARG A 370 3.24 -1.99 30.28
CA ARG A 370 4.51 -2.71 30.36
C ARG A 370 4.94 -2.93 31.81
N ASN A 371 4.58 -2.01 32.71
CA ASN A 371 4.80 -2.14 34.15
C ASN A 371 3.59 -2.72 34.91
N ALA A 372 2.36 -2.44 34.45
CA ALA A 372 1.16 -2.88 35.15
C ALA A 372 0.76 -4.34 34.87
N VAL A 373 1.20 -4.90 33.74
CA VAL A 373 0.95 -6.29 33.31
C VAL A 373 2.24 -6.90 32.74
N PRO A 374 3.32 -6.97 33.55
CA PRO A 374 4.64 -7.37 33.07
C PRO A 374 4.67 -8.80 32.54
N GLU A 375 3.80 -9.69 33.03
CA GLU A 375 3.69 -11.06 32.54
C GLU A 375 3.26 -11.14 31.07
N LEU A 376 2.56 -10.11 30.55
CA LEU A 376 2.17 -10.02 29.14
C LEU A 376 3.11 -9.14 28.30
N TYR A 377 3.65 -8.06 28.86
CA TYR A 377 4.36 -7.03 28.09
C TYR A 377 5.85 -6.91 28.37
N LYS A 378 6.37 -7.54 29.42
CA LYS A 378 7.80 -7.53 29.69
C LYS A 378 8.48 -8.68 28.96
N ASN A 379 9.65 -8.39 28.40
CA ASN A 379 10.54 -9.36 27.74
C ASN A 379 9.81 -10.14 26.62
N ARG A 380 9.15 -9.43 25.71
CA ARG A 380 8.47 -10.04 24.55
C ARG A 380 9.45 -10.33 23.43
N PHE A 381 10.44 -11.19 23.69
CA PHE A 381 11.47 -11.51 22.70
C PHE A 381 10.97 -12.50 21.64
N VAL A 382 11.53 -12.39 20.43
CA VAL A 382 11.34 -13.40 19.38
C VAL A 382 12.40 -14.48 19.55
N ASP A 383 12.13 -15.39 20.48
CA ASP A 383 12.95 -16.55 20.84
C ASP A 383 12.31 -17.87 20.39
N ASP A 384 13.03 -18.98 20.58
CA ASP A 384 12.56 -20.31 20.20
C ASP A 384 11.23 -20.68 20.88
N LYS A 385 10.97 -20.14 22.08
CA LYS A 385 9.73 -20.38 22.81
C LYS A 385 8.55 -19.66 22.16
N ALA A 386 8.71 -18.39 21.80
CA ALA A 386 7.68 -17.63 21.08
C ALA A 386 7.34 -18.27 19.73
N ILE A 387 8.36 -18.73 19.00
CA ILE A 387 8.19 -19.44 17.72
C ILE A 387 7.51 -20.80 17.94
N ALA A 388 7.91 -21.57 18.96
CA ALA A 388 7.27 -22.84 19.29
C ALA A 388 5.79 -22.70 19.66
N ILE A 389 5.43 -21.62 20.38
CA ILE A 389 4.03 -21.27 20.69
C ILE A 389 3.26 -20.93 19.41
N LEU A 390 3.82 -20.08 18.55
CA LEU A 390 3.18 -19.71 17.28
C LEU A 390 2.91 -20.94 16.40
N ARG A 391 3.87 -21.87 16.33
CA ARG A 391 3.76 -23.12 15.57
C ARG A 391 2.68 -24.09 16.08
N GLN A 392 2.20 -23.93 17.32
CA GLN A 392 1.01 -24.68 17.78
C GLN A 392 -0.25 -24.28 16.99
N GLY A 393 -0.21 -23.14 16.28
CA GLY A 393 -1.33 -22.65 15.49
C GLY A 393 -2.48 -22.14 16.35
N CYS A 394 -2.25 -21.82 17.63
CA CYS A 394 -3.30 -21.35 18.52
C CYS A 394 -3.82 -19.96 18.15
N LEU A 395 -3.01 -19.14 17.49
CA LEU A 395 -3.34 -17.76 17.17
C LEU A 395 -3.12 -17.55 15.67
N LEU A 396 -4.22 -17.37 14.95
CA LEU A 396 -4.21 -17.19 13.51
C LEU A 396 -4.70 -15.79 13.17
N ARG A 397 -4.00 -15.13 12.24
CA ARG A 397 -4.42 -13.87 11.61
C ARG A 397 -4.48 -14.12 10.12
N LEU A 398 -5.69 -14.19 9.58
CA LEU A 398 -5.90 -14.65 8.21
C LEU A 398 -5.41 -13.62 7.19
N PRO A 399 -4.92 -14.07 6.02
CA PRO A 399 -4.25 -13.19 5.07
C PRO A 399 -5.22 -12.26 4.34
N LYS A 400 -6.45 -12.71 4.06
CA LYS A 400 -7.49 -11.85 3.47
C LYS A 400 -8.47 -11.34 4.53
N PRO A 401 -8.89 -10.06 4.47
CA PRO A 401 -9.99 -9.53 5.26
C PRO A 401 -11.34 -10.13 4.82
N LEU A 402 -12.41 -9.81 5.56
CA LEU A 402 -13.79 -10.23 5.26
C LEU A 402 -14.27 -9.76 3.86
N SER A 403 -13.81 -8.59 3.44
CA SER A 403 -13.93 -8.01 2.10
C SER A 403 -12.72 -7.10 1.88
N GLU A 404 -12.43 -6.70 0.64
CA GLU A 404 -11.34 -5.77 0.28
C GLU A 404 -11.21 -4.60 1.30
N ASP A 405 -12.33 -4.00 1.67
CA ASP A 405 -12.46 -2.89 2.62
C ASP A 405 -13.13 -3.29 3.96
N GLY A 406 -13.00 -4.57 4.33
CA GLY A 406 -13.65 -5.18 5.49
C GLY A 406 -12.70 -5.39 6.68
N PRO A 407 -13.23 -5.81 7.85
CA PRO A 407 -12.41 -6.15 9.01
C PRO A 407 -11.51 -7.35 8.75
N ARG A 408 -10.40 -7.43 9.49
CA ARG A 408 -9.56 -8.63 9.53
C ARG A 408 -10.25 -9.78 10.26
N ILE A 409 -9.88 -11.01 9.91
CA ILE A 409 -10.40 -12.21 10.55
C ILE A 409 -9.28 -12.87 11.35
N HIS A 410 -9.51 -13.07 12.64
CA HIS A 410 -8.61 -13.73 13.57
C HIS A 410 -9.25 -15.03 14.05
N ILE A 411 -8.45 -16.08 14.27
CA ILE A 411 -8.94 -17.34 14.86
C ILE A 411 -8.04 -17.72 16.04
N SER A 412 -8.64 -17.90 17.22
CA SER A 412 -8.00 -18.42 18.41
C SER A 412 -8.45 -19.85 18.70
N ARG A 413 -7.51 -20.79 18.72
CA ARG A 413 -7.72 -22.24 18.91
C ARG A 413 -7.04 -22.71 20.18
N TYR A 414 -7.59 -22.32 21.33
CA TYR A 414 -6.94 -22.53 22.63
C TYR A 414 -6.80 -24.00 23.04
N GLY A 415 -7.55 -24.92 22.43
CA GLY A 415 -7.39 -26.36 22.66
C GLY A 415 -6.16 -27.00 22.01
N LEU A 416 -5.33 -26.23 21.30
CA LEU A 416 -4.17 -26.76 20.57
C LEU A 416 -2.82 -26.52 21.26
N TYR A 417 -2.71 -25.62 22.24
CA TYR A 417 -1.41 -25.44 22.91
C TYR A 417 -1.21 -26.53 23.96
N ASP A 418 0.01 -27.04 24.03
CA ASP A 418 0.41 -28.00 25.04
C ASP A 418 0.47 -27.31 26.43
N THR A 419 -0.51 -27.59 27.28
CA THR A 419 -0.63 -27.00 28.63
C THR A 419 0.49 -27.43 29.58
N ASP A 420 1.18 -28.53 29.28
CA ASP A 420 2.32 -29.01 30.07
C ASP A 420 3.61 -28.26 29.72
N LYS A 421 3.65 -27.62 28.53
CA LYS A 421 4.81 -26.86 28.04
C LYS A 421 4.64 -25.35 28.12
N PHE A 422 3.42 -24.86 27.90
CA PHE A 422 3.13 -23.43 27.78
C PHE A 422 1.97 -23.03 28.66
N SER A 423 2.08 -21.84 29.25
CA SER A 423 0.96 -21.21 29.94
C SER A 423 0.09 -20.37 29.01
N LEU A 424 -1.19 -20.18 29.34
CA LEU A 424 -2.09 -19.28 28.63
C LEU A 424 -1.53 -17.85 28.59
N THR A 425 -0.90 -17.40 29.67
CA THR A 425 -0.23 -16.08 29.72
C THR A 425 0.85 -15.95 28.66
N GLU A 426 1.63 -16.99 28.39
CA GLU A 426 2.65 -17.00 27.35
C GLU A 426 2.05 -17.03 25.95
N VAL A 427 0.97 -17.78 25.74
CA VAL A 427 0.20 -17.78 24.49
C VAL A 427 -0.34 -16.37 24.22
N VAL A 428 -0.98 -15.75 25.21
CA VAL A 428 -1.52 -14.39 25.12
C VAL A 428 -0.41 -13.37 24.87
N LYS A 429 0.76 -13.53 25.51
CA LYS A 429 1.94 -12.69 25.24
C LYS A 429 2.31 -12.71 23.76
N VAL A 430 2.43 -13.88 23.13
CA VAL A 430 2.68 -13.98 21.69
C VAL A 430 1.56 -13.29 20.90
N GLY A 431 0.30 -13.46 21.29
CA GLY A 431 -0.83 -12.75 20.68
C GLY A 431 -0.72 -11.22 20.73
N THR A 432 -0.17 -10.66 21.81
CA THR A 432 0.10 -9.21 21.90
C THR A 432 1.19 -8.76 20.92
N MET A 433 2.17 -9.62 20.62
CA MET A 433 3.22 -9.34 19.64
C MET A 433 2.63 -9.30 18.22
N LEU A 434 1.82 -10.30 17.86
CA LEU A 434 1.13 -10.33 16.56
C LEU A 434 0.23 -9.11 16.37
N GLY A 435 -0.50 -8.72 17.42
CA GLY A 435 -1.35 -7.52 17.39
C GLY A 435 -0.55 -6.24 17.15
N GLU A 436 0.62 -6.09 17.76
CA GLU A 436 1.45 -4.90 17.58
C GLU A 436 2.07 -4.81 16.18
N ILE A 437 2.42 -5.94 15.58
CA ILE A 437 2.83 -5.98 14.18
C ILE A 437 1.68 -5.49 13.28
N GLN A 438 0.44 -5.97 13.50
CA GLN A 438 -0.73 -5.50 12.75
C GLN A 438 -1.06 -4.03 12.97
N PHE A 439 -0.76 -3.45 14.14
CA PHE A 439 -0.91 -1.99 14.33
C PHE A 439 -0.09 -1.20 13.31
N ARG A 440 1.08 -1.73 12.92
CA ARG A 440 2.04 -1.04 12.06
C ARG A 440 1.85 -1.32 10.57
N GLU A 441 1.34 -2.50 10.24
CA GLU A 441 1.33 -2.99 8.86
C GLU A 441 -0.07 -3.21 8.28
N ASP A 442 -1.13 -3.16 9.10
CA ASP A 442 -2.46 -3.62 8.69
C ASP A 442 -3.52 -2.52 8.79
N ASP A 443 -3.64 -1.77 7.69
CA ASP A 443 -4.61 -0.69 7.54
C ASP A 443 -6.07 -1.18 7.67
N ASN A 444 -6.41 -2.36 7.13
CA ASN A 444 -7.76 -2.95 7.30
C ASN A 444 -8.06 -3.17 8.78
N ALA A 445 -7.10 -3.71 9.54
CA ALA A 445 -7.27 -3.92 10.98
C ALA A 445 -7.46 -2.59 11.73
N MET A 446 -6.74 -1.54 11.32
CA MET A 446 -6.81 -0.23 11.98
C MET A 446 -8.05 0.57 11.60
N VAL A 447 -8.53 0.46 10.37
CA VAL A 447 -9.69 1.21 9.85
C VAL A 447 -11.00 0.48 10.07
N MET A 448 -11.02 -0.83 9.85
CA MET A 448 -12.24 -1.65 9.92
C MET A 448 -12.28 -2.56 11.15
N GLY A 449 -11.18 -2.70 11.88
CA GLY A 449 -11.15 -3.56 13.04
C GLY A 449 -10.99 -5.03 12.66
N PHE A 450 -11.43 -5.91 13.56
CA PHE A 450 -11.29 -7.36 13.38
C PHE A 450 -12.49 -8.14 13.93
N LEU A 451 -12.74 -9.31 13.36
CA LEU A 451 -13.62 -10.34 13.87
C LEU A 451 -12.77 -11.45 14.48
N GLU A 452 -13.08 -11.83 15.72
CA GLU A 452 -12.37 -12.87 16.44
C GLU A 452 -13.23 -14.15 16.47
N VAL A 453 -12.74 -15.23 15.87
CA VAL A 453 -13.34 -16.56 15.99
C VAL A 453 -12.60 -17.31 17.10
N ILE A 454 -13.32 -17.74 18.12
CA ILE A 454 -12.78 -18.49 19.25
C ILE A 454 -13.27 -19.93 19.11
N ASP A 455 -12.38 -20.80 18.65
CA ASP A 455 -12.66 -22.22 18.48
C ASP A 455 -12.28 -22.96 19.76
N LEU A 456 -13.32 -23.48 20.43
CA LEU A 456 -13.19 -24.20 21.70
C LEU A 456 -13.03 -25.72 21.50
N LYS A 457 -12.87 -26.19 20.26
CA LYS A 457 -12.55 -27.60 19.99
C LYS A 457 -11.24 -28.00 20.68
N GLY A 458 -11.28 -29.11 21.41
CA GLY A 458 -10.11 -29.64 22.12
C GLY A 458 -9.80 -28.94 23.45
N VAL A 459 -10.58 -27.93 23.87
CA VAL A 459 -10.42 -27.29 25.18
C VAL A 459 -10.76 -28.28 26.30
N ALA A 460 -9.71 -28.85 26.90
CA ALA A 460 -9.76 -29.71 28.07
C ALA A 460 -9.66 -28.94 29.40
N ALA A 461 -9.87 -29.65 30.52
CA ALA A 461 -9.81 -29.09 31.87
C ALA A 461 -8.51 -28.31 32.15
N GLY A 462 -7.36 -28.81 31.70
CA GLY A 462 -6.07 -28.13 31.85
C GLY A 462 -6.05 -26.71 31.26
N HIS A 463 -6.68 -26.50 30.10
CA HIS A 463 -6.82 -25.17 29.51
C HIS A 463 -7.76 -24.29 30.33
N ILE A 464 -8.90 -24.84 30.78
CA ILE A 464 -9.91 -24.11 31.55
C ILE A 464 -9.34 -23.61 32.88
N PHE A 465 -8.52 -24.41 33.57
CA PHE A 465 -7.89 -24.01 34.83
C PHE A 465 -6.92 -22.83 34.70
N GLN A 466 -6.40 -22.57 33.50
CA GLN A 466 -5.54 -21.41 33.24
C GLN A 466 -6.34 -20.15 32.89
N PHE A 467 -7.63 -20.27 32.60
CA PHE A 467 -8.53 -19.12 32.42
C PHE A 467 -9.00 -18.61 33.79
N ASP A 468 -8.24 -17.68 34.37
CA ASP A 468 -8.66 -16.95 35.55
C ASP A 468 -9.37 -15.62 35.21
N ALA A 469 -10.25 -15.16 36.12
CA ALA A 469 -11.01 -13.94 35.94
C ALA A 469 -10.14 -12.66 35.94
N VAL A 470 -8.95 -12.71 36.55
CA VAL A 470 -8.00 -11.59 36.60
C VAL A 470 -7.39 -11.36 35.22
N LEU A 471 -6.99 -12.41 34.51
CA LEU A 471 -6.47 -12.33 33.15
C LEU A 471 -7.54 -11.81 32.18
N VAL A 472 -8.79 -12.28 32.30
CA VAL A 472 -9.92 -11.76 31.49
C VAL A 472 -10.14 -10.27 31.75
N LYS A 473 -10.12 -9.83 33.02
CA LYS A 473 -10.23 -8.41 33.38
C LYS A 473 -9.07 -7.59 32.81
N LYS A 474 -7.84 -8.10 32.90
CA LYS A 474 -6.65 -7.46 32.32
C LYS A 474 -6.80 -7.28 30.81
N LEU A 475 -7.19 -8.33 30.08
CA LEU A 475 -7.41 -8.27 28.63
C LEU A 475 -8.53 -7.32 28.23
N ALA A 476 -9.64 -7.29 28.97
CA ALA A 476 -10.73 -6.35 28.74
C ALA A 476 -10.26 -4.89 28.90
N VAL A 477 -9.51 -4.60 29.96
CA VAL A 477 -8.94 -3.26 30.20
C VAL A 477 -7.88 -2.90 29.16
N LEU A 478 -7.03 -3.85 28.74
CA LEU A 478 -6.05 -3.65 27.68
C LEU A 478 -6.71 -3.28 26.35
N GLY A 479 -7.72 -4.04 25.93
CA GLY A 479 -8.47 -3.77 24.70
C GLY A 479 -9.17 -2.40 24.73
N ASP A 480 -9.76 -2.02 25.86
CA ASP A 480 -10.48 -0.76 25.99
C ASP A 480 -9.53 0.44 26.07
N LYS A 481 -8.54 0.39 26.96
CA LYS A 481 -7.72 1.56 27.33
C LYS A 481 -6.39 1.67 26.60
N ALA A 482 -5.80 0.58 26.13
CA ALA A 482 -4.42 0.56 25.62
C ALA A 482 -4.31 0.23 24.13
N TRP A 483 -5.10 -0.70 23.59
CA TRP A 483 -4.96 -1.09 22.18
C TRP A 483 -5.71 -0.17 21.22
N PRO A 484 -5.11 0.25 20.09
CA PRO A 484 -5.81 0.99 19.03
C PRO A 484 -6.84 0.13 18.25
N TYR A 485 -7.00 -1.14 18.63
CA TYR A 485 -7.94 -2.07 18.01
C TYR A 485 -9.41 -1.77 18.28
N ARG A 486 -10.24 -2.22 17.33
CA ARG A 486 -11.70 -2.17 17.43
C ARG A 486 -12.30 -3.54 17.07
N PRO A 487 -12.65 -4.38 18.06
CA PRO A 487 -13.32 -5.64 17.75
C PRO A 487 -14.68 -5.35 17.10
N LYS A 488 -15.05 -6.10 16.08
CA LYS A 488 -16.36 -6.02 15.42
C LYS A 488 -17.28 -7.16 15.87
N GLY A 489 -16.71 -8.27 16.34
CA GLY A 489 -17.43 -9.48 16.77
C GLY A 489 -16.48 -10.48 17.44
N PHE A 490 -17.00 -11.22 18.41
CA PHE A 490 -16.37 -12.38 19.04
C PHE A 490 -17.30 -13.58 18.84
N HIS A 491 -16.85 -14.55 18.07
CA HIS A 491 -17.64 -15.67 17.58
C HIS A 491 -17.12 -16.98 18.18
N PHE A 492 -17.89 -17.58 19.08
CA PHE A 492 -17.52 -18.82 19.76
C PHE A 492 -18.08 -20.01 18.99
N VAL A 493 -17.22 -20.95 18.59
CA VAL A 493 -17.60 -22.20 17.91
C VAL A 493 -17.11 -23.41 18.72
N ASN A 494 -17.74 -24.57 18.51
CA ASN A 494 -17.42 -25.82 19.21
C ASN A 494 -17.43 -25.69 20.74
N ALA A 495 -18.31 -24.85 21.27
CA ALA A 495 -18.41 -24.58 22.70
C ALA A 495 -18.88 -25.82 23.48
N PRO A 496 -18.10 -26.33 24.46
CA PRO A 496 -18.55 -27.41 25.33
C PRO A 496 -19.65 -26.96 26.31
N SER A 497 -20.34 -27.93 26.91
CA SER A 497 -21.29 -27.68 28.00
C SER A 497 -20.62 -26.95 29.16
N GLY A 498 -21.19 -25.81 29.58
CA GLY A 498 -20.61 -24.92 30.60
C GLY A 498 -19.93 -23.66 30.07
N THR A 499 -19.71 -23.54 28.76
CA THR A 499 -19.15 -22.33 28.13
C THR A 499 -19.97 -21.07 28.42
N GLU A 500 -21.31 -21.17 28.44
CA GLU A 500 -22.20 -20.04 28.75
C GLU A 500 -21.93 -19.42 30.13
N LYS A 501 -21.56 -20.25 31.13
CA LYS A 501 -21.23 -19.77 32.47
C LYS A 501 -19.92 -18.98 32.48
N LEU A 502 -18.89 -19.48 31.79
CA LEU A 502 -17.62 -18.76 31.61
C LEU A 502 -17.82 -17.45 30.84
N LEU A 503 -18.63 -17.47 29.78
CA LEU A 503 -18.95 -16.29 29.00
C LEU A 503 -19.77 -15.26 29.79
N SER A 504 -20.67 -15.70 30.68
CA SER A 504 -21.41 -14.80 31.56
C SER A 504 -20.47 -14.03 32.49
N ILE A 505 -19.48 -14.72 33.07
CA ILE A 505 -18.43 -14.09 33.89
C ILE A 505 -17.65 -13.08 33.04
N ALA A 506 -17.15 -13.50 31.87
CA ALA A 506 -16.40 -12.63 30.98
C ALA A 506 -17.22 -11.39 30.56
N LYS A 507 -18.49 -11.57 30.18
CA LYS A 507 -19.40 -10.49 29.80
C LYS A 507 -19.60 -9.51 30.95
N SER A 508 -19.76 -9.97 32.19
CA SER A 508 -19.99 -9.08 33.34
C SER A 508 -18.83 -8.10 33.60
N LEU A 509 -17.63 -8.42 33.09
CA LEU A 509 -16.42 -7.60 33.19
C LEU A 509 -16.23 -6.64 31.99
N MET A 510 -17.17 -6.60 31.04
CA MET A 510 -17.08 -5.83 29.79
C MET A 510 -18.15 -4.74 29.70
N SER A 511 -17.92 -3.73 28.86
CA SER A 511 -18.92 -2.71 28.56
C SER A 511 -20.08 -3.27 27.74
N GLU A 512 -21.27 -2.66 27.84
CA GLU A 512 -22.47 -3.08 27.07
C GLU A 512 -22.19 -3.17 25.56
N LYS A 513 -21.44 -2.21 25.02
CA LYS A 513 -21.03 -2.19 23.61
C LYS A 513 -20.23 -3.44 23.21
N ILE A 514 -19.40 -3.97 24.11
CA ILE A 514 -18.62 -5.19 23.86
C ILE A 514 -19.48 -6.44 24.07
N LYS A 515 -20.34 -6.48 25.10
CA LYS A 515 -21.26 -7.61 25.34
C LYS A 515 -22.13 -7.92 24.13
N GLN A 516 -22.61 -6.89 23.42
CA GLN A 516 -23.43 -7.03 22.21
C GLN A 516 -22.70 -7.65 21.01
N ARG A 517 -21.37 -7.77 21.07
CA ARG A 517 -20.54 -8.33 19.99
C ARG A 517 -20.22 -9.81 20.20
N PHE A 518 -20.79 -10.45 21.22
CA PHE A 518 -20.55 -11.86 21.53
C PHE A 518 -21.61 -12.74 20.88
N HIS A 519 -21.16 -13.65 20.02
CA HIS A 519 -22.02 -14.58 19.29
C HIS A 519 -21.56 -16.01 19.61
N ILE A 520 -22.49 -16.86 20.02
CA ILE A 520 -22.22 -18.30 20.26
C ILE A 520 -22.90 -19.07 19.14
N HIS A 521 -22.14 -19.91 18.47
CA HIS A 521 -22.57 -20.67 17.32
C HIS A 521 -22.62 -22.15 17.69
N SER A 522 -23.83 -22.72 17.69
CA SER A 522 -24.03 -24.15 17.93
C SER A 522 -23.63 -25.01 16.73
N LYS A 523 -23.58 -24.41 15.53
CA LYS A 523 -23.10 -25.02 14.28
C LYS A 523 -22.39 -23.97 13.42
N TYR A 524 -21.48 -24.41 12.55
CA TYR A 524 -20.68 -23.53 11.68
C TYR A 524 -21.51 -22.72 10.69
N GLU A 525 -22.66 -23.23 10.24
CA GLU A 525 -23.53 -22.52 9.30
C GLU A 525 -23.98 -21.17 9.86
N SER A 526 -24.23 -21.08 11.17
CA SER A 526 -24.58 -19.82 11.84
C SER A 526 -23.39 -18.85 11.97
N LEU A 527 -22.15 -19.32 11.82
CA LEU A 527 -20.98 -18.44 11.73
C LEU A 527 -20.96 -17.74 10.37
N TYR A 528 -21.43 -18.42 9.31
CA TYR A 528 -21.38 -17.92 7.94
C TYR A 528 -22.26 -16.68 7.69
N ASP A 529 -23.27 -16.46 8.53
CA ASP A 529 -24.05 -15.22 8.56
C ASP A 529 -23.20 -13.97 8.90
N TYR A 530 -22.05 -14.17 9.55
CA TYR A 530 -21.13 -13.11 9.97
C TYR A 530 -19.79 -13.15 9.22
N ILE A 531 -19.29 -14.35 8.93
CA ILE A 531 -18.04 -14.59 8.23
C ILE A 531 -18.29 -15.61 7.10
N PRO A 532 -18.47 -15.16 5.85
CA PRO A 532 -18.72 -16.05 4.72
C PRO A 532 -17.68 -17.18 4.67
N GLN A 533 -18.15 -18.39 4.31
CA GLN A 533 -17.35 -19.60 4.40
C GLN A 533 -16.02 -19.46 3.63
N GLU A 534 -16.05 -18.87 2.44
CA GLU A 534 -14.88 -18.65 1.59
C GLU A 534 -13.78 -17.80 2.24
N CYS A 535 -14.14 -16.96 3.23
CA CYS A 535 -13.22 -16.10 3.97
C CYS A 535 -12.47 -16.83 5.10
N LEU A 536 -12.84 -18.07 5.41
CA LEU A 536 -12.16 -18.91 6.40
C LEU A 536 -11.06 -19.78 5.74
N PRO A 537 -10.16 -20.39 6.53
CA PRO A 537 -9.17 -21.33 6.01
C PRO A 537 -9.81 -22.63 5.50
N ALA A 538 -9.06 -23.40 4.71
CA ALA A 538 -9.49 -24.69 4.18
C ALA A 538 -9.97 -25.66 5.27
N GLU A 539 -9.34 -25.66 6.44
CA GLU A 539 -9.71 -26.48 7.60
C GLU A 539 -11.06 -26.11 8.23
N TYR A 540 -11.59 -24.94 7.87
CA TYR A 540 -12.92 -24.44 8.24
C TYR A 540 -13.90 -24.45 7.04
N GLY A 541 -13.50 -25.09 5.93
CA GLY A 541 -14.28 -25.21 4.70
C GLY A 541 -14.16 -24.05 3.72
N GLY A 542 -13.25 -23.09 3.97
CA GLY A 542 -13.08 -21.89 3.16
C GLY A 542 -11.93 -21.93 2.17
N SER A 543 -11.57 -20.76 1.64
CA SER A 543 -10.54 -20.60 0.60
C SER A 543 -9.47 -19.54 0.94
N ASN A 544 -9.45 -19.06 2.19
CA ASN A 544 -8.52 -18.02 2.65
C ASN A 544 -7.18 -18.61 3.13
N GLY A 545 -6.58 -19.48 2.29
CA GLY A 545 -5.37 -20.24 2.59
C GLY A 545 -5.59 -21.42 3.53
N THR A 546 -4.51 -22.09 3.92
CA THR A 546 -4.52 -23.13 4.96
C THR A 546 -4.04 -22.57 6.29
N VAL A 547 -4.40 -23.24 7.39
CA VAL A 547 -3.84 -22.95 8.71
C VAL A 547 -2.32 -22.96 8.69
N GLN A 548 -1.71 -23.92 7.99
CA GLN A 548 -0.26 -24.05 7.94
C GLN A 548 0.38 -22.86 7.20
N ASP A 549 -0.24 -22.39 6.11
CA ASP A 549 0.23 -21.19 5.40
C ASP A 549 0.22 -19.95 6.31
N VAL A 550 -0.83 -19.81 7.12
CA VAL A 550 -0.95 -18.72 8.10
C VAL A 550 0.17 -18.81 9.13
N ILE A 551 0.44 -20.00 9.69
CA ILE A 551 1.53 -20.21 10.65
C ILE A 551 2.87 -19.83 10.02
N ASN A 552 3.17 -20.36 8.83
CA ASN A 552 4.44 -20.10 8.12
C ASN A 552 4.63 -18.60 7.83
N THR A 553 3.56 -17.93 7.39
CA THR A 553 3.58 -16.49 7.10
C THR A 553 3.88 -15.67 8.35
N TRP A 554 3.19 -15.97 9.46
CA TRP A 554 3.37 -15.25 10.71
C TRP A 554 4.67 -15.60 11.43
N GLU A 555 5.21 -16.80 11.23
CA GLU A 555 6.51 -17.18 11.76
C GLU A 555 7.61 -16.33 11.12
N LYS A 556 7.62 -16.26 9.78
CA LYS A 556 8.53 -15.38 9.05
C LYS A 556 8.39 -13.93 9.52
N LYS A 557 7.15 -13.44 9.62
CA LYS A 557 6.87 -12.07 10.05
C LYS A 557 7.33 -11.78 11.49
N LEU A 558 7.13 -12.72 12.41
CA LEU A 558 7.59 -12.58 13.79
C LEU A 558 9.13 -12.54 13.85
N LEU A 559 9.81 -13.39 13.08
CA LEU A 559 11.27 -13.40 12.95
C LEU A 559 11.81 -12.08 12.37
N ASP A 560 11.17 -11.52 11.35
CA ASP A 560 11.52 -10.22 10.75
C ASP A 560 11.42 -9.07 11.79
N TYR A 561 10.57 -9.23 12.81
CA TYR A 561 10.37 -8.29 13.91
C TYR A 561 11.26 -8.53 15.13
N LYS A 562 12.24 -9.43 15.06
CA LYS A 562 13.13 -9.73 16.20
C LYS A 562 13.78 -8.48 16.79
N SER A 563 14.48 -7.69 15.98
CA SER A 563 15.15 -6.47 16.44
C SER A 563 14.17 -5.44 17.02
N TYR A 564 12.95 -5.38 16.47
CA TYR A 564 11.92 -4.47 16.96
C TYR A 564 11.54 -4.76 18.42
N PHE A 565 11.36 -6.04 18.73
CA PHE A 565 11.01 -6.51 20.07
C PHE A 565 12.21 -6.55 21.02
N ASP A 566 13.42 -6.77 20.53
CA ASP A 566 14.64 -6.64 21.34
C ASP A 566 14.81 -5.20 21.84
N GLU A 567 14.55 -4.21 20.98
CA GLU A 567 14.57 -2.79 21.34
C GLU A 567 13.41 -2.38 22.25
N GLU A 568 12.32 -3.15 22.31
CA GLU A 568 11.10 -2.77 23.03
C GLU A 568 11.37 -2.46 24.50
N VAL A 569 12.29 -3.19 25.13
CA VAL A 569 12.59 -3.13 26.57
C VAL A 569 12.92 -1.73 27.07
N GLN A 570 13.31 -0.82 26.17
CA GLN A 570 13.64 0.56 26.51
C GLN A 570 12.44 1.50 26.59
N TYR A 571 11.27 1.10 26.08
CA TYR A 571 10.07 1.94 26.00
C TYR A 571 9.10 1.53 27.10
N CYS A 572 8.79 2.44 28.00
CA CYS A 572 7.82 2.24 29.08
C CYS A 572 7.49 3.59 29.71
N THR A 573 6.66 3.57 30.74
CA THR A 573 6.50 4.72 31.62
C THR A 573 7.41 4.61 32.86
N ASN A 574 7.80 5.75 33.41
CA ASN A 574 8.38 5.89 34.74
C ASN A 574 7.36 6.56 35.65
N GLU A 575 6.59 5.74 36.36
CA GLU A 575 5.46 6.20 37.19
C GLU A 575 5.87 7.15 38.33
N LYS A 576 7.16 7.22 38.71
CA LYS A 576 7.66 8.21 39.68
C LYS A 576 7.69 9.63 39.13
N LEU A 577 7.77 9.78 37.81
CA LEU A 577 7.81 11.07 37.13
C LEU A 577 6.42 11.51 36.63
N ARG A 578 5.40 10.67 36.80
CA ARG A 578 4.06 10.91 36.24
C ARG A 578 3.38 12.06 36.98
N PRO A 579 2.87 13.08 36.27
CA PRO A 579 1.98 14.06 36.87
C PRO A 579 0.66 13.40 37.30
N GLY A 580 0.29 13.52 38.58
CA GLY A 580 -0.96 12.97 39.11
C GLY A 580 -0.79 11.57 39.71
N ARG A 581 -1.85 10.74 39.62
CA ARG A 581 -1.83 9.40 40.23
C ARG A 581 -1.04 8.42 39.35
N PRO A 582 -0.19 7.56 39.95
CA PRO A 582 0.52 6.53 39.21
C PRO A 582 -0.45 5.52 38.60
N VAL A 583 -0.11 5.02 37.42
CA VAL A 583 -0.82 3.97 36.71
C VAL A 583 -0.15 2.64 37.04
N ASN A 584 -0.80 1.85 37.88
CA ASN A 584 -0.35 0.52 38.33
C ASN A 584 -1.50 -0.50 38.31
N SER A 585 -1.19 -1.77 38.59
CA SER A 585 -2.19 -2.86 38.55
C SER A 585 -3.40 -2.59 39.46
N GLU A 586 -3.19 -1.96 40.62
CA GLU A 586 -4.26 -1.60 41.54
C GLU A 586 -5.18 -0.53 40.94
N SER A 587 -4.63 0.56 40.41
CA SER A 587 -5.38 1.64 39.78
C SER A 587 -6.13 1.23 38.50
N LEU A 588 -5.58 0.26 37.75
CA LEU A 588 -6.11 -0.17 36.47
C LEU A 588 -7.14 -1.29 36.61
N PHE A 589 -6.91 -2.21 37.55
CA PHE A 589 -7.70 -3.43 37.70
C PHE A 589 -8.43 -3.52 39.04
N GLY A 590 -8.19 -2.63 40.00
CA GLY A 590 -8.80 -2.68 41.34
C GLY A 590 -8.45 -3.95 42.10
N ILE A 591 -7.23 -4.46 41.90
CA ILE A 591 -6.72 -5.68 42.55
C ILE A 591 -5.69 -5.22 43.57
N GLU A 592 -6.03 -5.28 44.86
CA GLU A 592 -5.05 -5.09 45.94
C GLU A 592 -3.98 -6.18 45.85
N GLY A 593 -2.71 -5.78 45.87
CA GLY A 593 -1.59 -6.73 45.83
C GLY A 593 -1.57 -7.60 47.08
N SER A 594 -1.72 -8.91 46.91
CA SER A 594 -1.49 -9.90 47.95
C SER A 594 0.01 -10.07 48.26
N PHE A 595 0.66 -9.00 48.72
CA PHE A 595 1.96 -9.10 49.37
C PHE A 595 1.81 -8.51 50.77
N ARG A 596 1.24 -9.32 51.68
CA ARG A 596 1.53 -9.12 53.09
C ARG A 596 3.02 -9.35 53.26
N LYS A 597 3.77 -8.28 53.50
CA LYS A 597 5.06 -8.41 54.19
C LYS A 597 4.76 -9.12 55.50
N LEU A 598 5.29 -10.33 55.65
CA LEU A 598 5.50 -10.91 56.97
C LEU A 598 6.62 -10.09 57.60
N ASP A 599 6.25 -9.13 58.43
CA ASP A 599 7.16 -8.64 59.45
C ASP A 599 7.34 -9.79 60.44
N ILE A 600 8.54 -10.35 60.46
CA ILE A 600 9.00 -11.27 61.50
C ILE A 600 9.76 -10.40 62.49
N ASP A 601 9.20 -10.23 63.68
CA ASP A 601 9.88 -9.68 64.86
C ASP A 601 10.99 -10.62 65.35
#